data_AF-A0A494TFX9-F1
#
_entry.id   AF-A0A494TFX9-F1
#
_cell.length_a   1.000
_cell.length_b   1.000
_cell.length_c   1.000
_cell.angle_alpha   90.00
_cell.angle_beta   90.00
_cell.angle_gamma   90.00
#
_symmetry.space_group_name_H-M   'P 1'
#
loop_
_entity.id
_entity.type
_entity.pdbx_description
1 polymer ?
#
loop_
_entity_poly.entity_id
_entity_poly.type
_entity_poly.pdbx_seq_one_letter_code
_entity_poly.pdbx_strand_id
1 'polypeptide(L)'
;MQERIGVYPGTFDPITRGHMDIIRRGAKLVDNLVIGVTTNPSKSPMFSVEERLATVMRETAGIPGVSVVPFDLLLMEFAERQNASIIVRGLRAVADFEYEYQMAGMNQQLNNRIETVFLMADVALQPIASRLVKEIAMYGGAIGRFVMPEVEVEVTARVKQIGRKGS
;
A
#
# COMPACT_ATOMS: atom_id res chain seq x y z
N MET A 1 -28.87 -3.94 -4.30
CA MET A 1 -27.95 -3.35 -3.29
C MET A 1 -27.05 -2.38 -4.01
N GLN A 2 -26.65 -1.27 -3.35
CA GLN A 2 -25.66 -0.35 -3.91
C GLN A 2 -24.27 -1.01 -3.83
N GLU A 3 -23.48 -0.86 -4.89
CA GLU A 3 -22.12 -1.40 -4.98
C GLU A 3 -21.23 -0.85 -3.85
N ARG A 4 -20.53 -1.73 -3.14
CA ARG A 4 -19.59 -1.34 -2.09
C ARG A 4 -18.22 -1.10 -2.72
N ILE A 5 -17.79 0.16 -2.72
CA ILE A 5 -16.47 0.56 -3.21
C ILE A 5 -15.56 0.87 -2.01
N GLY A 6 -14.43 0.18 -1.95
CA GLY A 6 -13.38 0.40 -0.96
C GLY A 6 -12.15 1.05 -1.58
N VAL A 7 -11.42 1.84 -0.80
CA VAL A 7 -10.11 2.39 -1.16
C VAL A 7 -9.04 1.84 -0.23
N TYR A 8 -7.97 1.26 -0.77
CA TYR A 8 -6.75 0.95 -0.03
C TYR A 8 -5.61 1.88 -0.46
N PRO A 9 -5.33 2.95 0.30
CA PRO A 9 -4.33 3.94 -0.09
C PRO A 9 -2.94 3.55 0.42
N GLY A 10 -1.90 3.86 -0.35
CA GLY A 10 -0.52 3.65 0.06
C GLY A 10 0.51 4.23 -0.91
N THR A 11 1.76 4.33 -0.44
CA THR A 11 2.88 4.70 -1.31
C THR A 11 3.36 3.50 -2.13
N PHE A 12 3.32 2.29 -1.57
CA PHE A 12 3.73 1.04 -2.23
C PHE A 12 5.15 1.08 -2.84
N ASP A 13 6.13 1.46 -2.02
CA ASP A 13 7.51 1.70 -2.46
C ASP A 13 8.55 0.79 -1.75
N PRO A 14 8.69 -0.48 -2.17
CA PRO A 14 7.83 -1.18 -3.13
C PRO A 14 6.57 -1.77 -2.48
N ILE A 15 5.65 -2.32 -3.29
CA ILE A 15 4.62 -3.24 -2.79
C ILE A 15 5.29 -4.48 -2.17
N THR A 16 4.67 -5.07 -1.16
CA THR A 16 5.25 -6.16 -0.36
C THR A 16 4.23 -7.28 -0.17
N ARG A 17 4.66 -8.43 0.33
CA ARG A 17 3.76 -9.52 0.71
C ARG A 17 2.72 -9.09 1.75
N GLY A 18 3.10 -8.19 2.67
CA GLY A 18 2.17 -7.59 3.63
C GLY A 18 1.07 -6.77 2.96
N HIS A 19 1.40 -5.94 1.97
CA HIS A 19 0.40 -5.21 1.19
C HIS A 19 -0.54 -6.18 0.43
N MET A 20 0.02 -7.23 -0.17
CA MET A 20 -0.76 -8.22 -0.90
C MET A 20 -1.74 -9.00 -0.03
N ASP A 21 -1.42 -9.23 1.25
CA ASP A 21 -2.37 -9.80 2.22
C ASP A 21 -3.58 -8.88 2.42
N ILE A 22 -3.32 -7.60 2.70
CA ILE A 22 -4.37 -6.60 2.91
C ILE A 22 -5.22 -6.41 1.65
N ILE A 23 -4.63 -6.38 0.46
CA ILE A 23 -5.36 -6.27 -0.81
C ILE A 23 -6.31 -7.46 -0.98
N ARG A 24 -5.80 -8.70 -0.84
CA ARG A 24 -6.63 -9.91 -1.02
C ARG A 24 -7.74 -10.02 0.01
N ARG A 25 -7.51 -9.54 1.23
CA ARG A 25 -8.53 -9.57 2.29
C ARG A 25 -9.53 -8.43 2.16
N GLY A 26 -9.07 -7.23 1.82
CA GLY A 26 -9.92 -6.08 1.52
C GLY A 26 -10.87 -6.34 0.36
N ALA A 27 -10.38 -6.99 -0.71
CA ALA A 27 -11.18 -7.34 -1.88
C ALA A 27 -12.30 -8.35 -1.58
N LYS A 28 -12.30 -9.01 -0.42
CA LYS A 28 -13.40 -9.88 0.03
C LYS A 28 -14.52 -9.11 0.77
N LEU A 29 -14.26 -7.87 1.16
CA LEU A 29 -15.18 -7.06 1.98
C LEU A 29 -15.99 -6.07 1.14
N VAL A 30 -15.55 -5.81 -0.09
CA VAL A 30 -16.13 -4.83 -1.01
C VAL A 30 -16.31 -5.46 -2.39
N ASP A 31 -17.19 -4.89 -3.20
CA ASP A 31 -17.42 -5.35 -4.58
C ASP A 31 -16.30 -4.87 -5.51
N ASN A 32 -15.78 -3.66 -5.25
CA ASN A 32 -14.63 -3.08 -5.95
C ASN A 32 -13.65 -2.44 -4.95
N LEU A 33 -12.39 -2.85 -4.98
CA LEU A 33 -11.30 -2.30 -4.18
C LEU A 33 -10.36 -1.50 -5.07
N VAL A 34 -10.34 -0.19 -4.88
CA VAL A 34 -9.44 0.74 -5.55
C VAL A 34 -8.14 0.88 -4.74
N ILE A 35 -7.03 0.50 -5.33
CA ILE A 35 -5.69 0.70 -4.77
C ILE A 35 -5.23 2.10 -5.13
N GLY A 36 -5.25 3.00 -4.15
CA GLY A 36 -4.83 4.38 -4.31
C GLY A 36 -3.31 4.50 -4.17
N VAL A 37 -2.59 4.76 -5.26
CA VAL A 37 -1.13 4.97 -5.23
C VAL A 37 -0.85 6.47 -5.12
N THR A 38 -0.35 6.92 -3.96
CA THR A 38 -0.09 8.35 -3.77
C THR A 38 1.12 8.83 -4.58
N THR A 39 1.00 10.03 -5.14
CA THR A 39 2.08 10.74 -5.83
C THR A 39 2.87 11.67 -4.91
N ASN A 40 2.47 11.80 -3.63
CA ASN A 40 3.02 12.80 -2.73
C ASN A 40 4.55 12.64 -2.56
N PRO A 41 5.34 13.68 -2.88
CA PRO A 41 6.80 13.63 -2.91
C PRO A 41 7.46 13.64 -1.52
N SER A 42 6.71 13.85 -0.44
CA SER A 42 7.22 13.98 0.94
C SER A 42 8.02 12.76 1.46
N LYS A 43 7.98 11.62 0.78
CA LYS A 43 8.63 10.38 1.21
C LYS A 43 9.85 9.95 0.38
N SER A 44 10.35 10.77 -0.54
CA SER A 44 11.49 10.49 -1.43
C SER A 44 11.53 9.02 -1.87
N PRO A 45 10.52 8.56 -2.63
CA PRO A 45 10.36 7.15 -2.93
C PRO A 45 11.54 6.62 -3.76
N MET A 46 11.86 5.35 -3.56
CA MET A 46 12.90 4.66 -4.32
C MET A 46 12.48 4.53 -5.79
N PHE A 47 11.19 4.30 -6.05
CA PHE A 47 10.60 4.19 -7.38
C PHE A 47 9.73 5.40 -7.74
N SER A 48 9.71 5.74 -9.03
CA SER A 48 8.80 6.74 -9.59
C SER A 48 7.33 6.34 -9.40
N VAL A 49 6.39 7.28 -9.59
CA VAL A 49 4.95 6.98 -9.51
C VAL A 49 4.59 5.92 -10.54
N GLU A 50 5.10 6.07 -11.75
CA GLU A 50 4.84 5.23 -12.91
C GLU A 50 5.30 3.79 -12.66
N GLU A 51 6.50 3.63 -12.10
CA GLU A 51 7.04 2.31 -11.71
C GLU A 51 6.19 1.67 -10.62
N ARG A 52 5.81 2.42 -9.58
CA ARG A 52 4.97 1.89 -8.51
C ARG A 52 3.59 1.49 -9.01
N LEU A 53 2.96 2.29 -9.86
CA LEU A 53 1.70 1.96 -10.52
C LEU A 53 1.82 0.68 -11.33
N ALA A 54 2.83 0.58 -12.20
CA ALA A 54 3.05 -0.59 -13.05
C ALA A 54 3.25 -1.86 -12.21
N THR A 55 4.07 -1.79 -11.16
CA THR A 55 4.29 -2.89 -10.23
C THR A 55 2.99 -3.27 -9.52
N VAL A 56 2.24 -2.32 -8.94
CA VAL A 56 0.98 -2.61 -8.23
C VAL A 56 -0.06 -3.22 -9.18
N MET A 57 -0.21 -2.69 -10.41
CA MET A 57 -1.10 -3.25 -11.43
C MET A 57 -0.73 -4.69 -11.78
N ARG A 58 0.55 -4.96 -12.03
CA ARG A 58 1.03 -6.33 -12.33
C ARG A 58 0.71 -7.29 -11.19
N GLU A 59 1.06 -6.93 -9.96
CA GLU A 59 0.90 -7.84 -8.81
C GLU A 59 -0.58 -8.07 -8.43
N THR A 60 -1.49 -7.16 -8.83
CA THR A 60 -2.92 -7.24 -8.54
C THR A 60 -3.79 -7.72 -9.70
N ALA A 61 -3.24 -7.87 -10.91
CA ALA A 61 -3.99 -8.22 -12.12
C ALA A 61 -4.83 -9.51 -12.02
N GLY A 62 -4.41 -10.46 -11.18
CA GLY A 62 -5.14 -11.72 -10.95
C GLY A 62 -6.22 -11.66 -9.87
N ILE A 63 -6.49 -10.50 -9.27
CA ILE A 63 -7.46 -10.33 -8.18
C ILE A 63 -8.73 -9.67 -8.74
N PRO A 64 -9.86 -10.40 -8.84
CA PRO A 64 -11.12 -9.82 -9.31
C PRO A 64 -11.58 -8.66 -8.43
N GLY A 65 -12.18 -7.65 -9.05
CA GLY A 65 -12.70 -6.48 -8.33
C GLY A 65 -11.60 -5.58 -7.75
N VAL A 66 -10.38 -5.62 -8.28
CA VAL A 66 -9.31 -4.70 -7.89
C VAL A 66 -8.93 -3.79 -9.06
N SER A 67 -8.83 -2.50 -8.78
CA SER A 67 -8.33 -1.48 -9.73
C SER A 67 -7.22 -0.66 -9.08
N VAL A 68 -6.36 -0.02 -9.88
CA VAL A 68 -5.22 0.76 -9.38
C VAL A 68 -5.29 2.15 -9.95
N VAL A 69 -5.29 3.16 -9.08
CA VAL A 69 -5.48 4.56 -9.48
C VAL A 69 -4.44 5.43 -8.76
N PRO A 70 -3.67 6.25 -9.49
CA PRO A 70 -2.83 7.26 -8.84
C PRO A 70 -3.67 8.38 -8.27
N PHE A 71 -3.20 8.99 -7.18
CA PHE A 71 -3.85 10.19 -6.67
C PHE A 71 -2.87 11.17 -6.01
N ASP A 72 -3.16 12.45 -6.22
CA ASP A 72 -2.48 13.60 -5.60
C ASP A 72 -3.50 14.51 -4.91
N LEU A 73 -4.29 13.92 -4.03
CA LEU A 73 -5.41 14.60 -3.36
C LEU A 73 -5.42 14.22 -1.88
N LEU A 74 -6.20 14.95 -1.09
CA LEU A 74 -6.59 14.48 0.24
C LEU A 74 -7.27 13.10 0.10
N LEU A 75 -6.96 12.19 1.01
CA LEU A 75 -7.48 10.82 0.95
C LEU A 75 -9.02 10.79 0.90
N MET A 76 -9.68 11.64 1.69
CA MET A 76 -11.15 11.70 1.71
C MET A 76 -11.73 12.21 0.38
N GLU A 77 -11.10 13.22 -0.23
CA GLU A 77 -11.51 13.71 -1.55
C GLU A 77 -11.28 12.65 -2.63
N PHE A 78 -10.15 11.93 -2.58
CA PHE A 78 -9.89 10.82 -3.48
C PHE A 78 -10.96 9.73 -3.32
N ALA A 79 -11.29 9.35 -2.09
CA ALA A 79 -12.32 8.36 -1.81
C ALA A 79 -13.70 8.79 -2.34
N GLU A 80 -14.08 10.06 -2.17
CA GLU A 80 -15.30 10.62 -2.75
C GLU A 80 -15.32 10.54 -4.29
N ARG A 81 -14.21 10.89 -4.96
CA ARG A 81 -14.11 10.78 -6.43
C ARG A 81 -14.24 9.36 -6.94
N GLN A 82 -13.87 8.37 -6.13
CA GLN A 82 -14.08 6.95 -6.43
C GLN A 82 -15.48 6.44 -6.04
N ASN A 83 -16.33 7.29 -5.45
CA ASN A 83 -17.59 6.89 -4.82
C ASN A 83 -17.41 5.81 -3.74
N ALA A 84 -16.26 5.82 -3.07
CA ALA A 84 -15.93 4.87 -2.02
C ALA A 84 -16.67 5.21 -0.72
N SER A 85 -17.18 4.17 -0.06
CA SER A 85 -17.77 4.26 1.28
C SER A 85 -16.88 3.65 2.36
N ILE A 86 -15.78 3.01 1.97
CA ILE A 86 -14.85 2.31 2.87
C ILE A 86 -13.41 2.70 2.54
N ILE A 87 -12.61 2.99 3.55
CA ILE A 87 -11.15 3.04 3.48
C ILE A 87 -10.61 1.81 4.20
N VAL A 88 -9.87 0.97 3.50
CA VAL A 88 -9.17 -0.18 4.08
C VAL A 88 -7.79 0.26 4.54
N ARG A 89 -7.37 -0.15 5.73
CA ARG A 89 -6.02 0.07 6.26
C ARG A 89 -5.48 -1.21 6.88
N GLY A 90 -4.17 -1.43 6.78
CA GLY A 90 -3.49 -2.55 7.43
C GLY A 90 -2.87 -2.12 8.75
N LEU A 91 -3.06 -2.89 9.81
CA LEU A 91 -2.36 -2.71 11.09
C LEU A 91 -1.38 -3.86 11.29
N ARG A 92 -0.12 -3.54 11.63
CA ARG A 92 0.91 -4.57 11.88
C ARG A 92 1.22 -4.71 13.36
N ALA A 93 1.35 -3.59 14.07
CA ALA A 93 1.71 -3.54 15.48
C ALA A 93 1.03 -2.34 16.17
N VAL A 94 1.14 -2.30 17.50
CA VAL A 94 0.58 -1.23 18.34
C VAL A 94 1.05 0.16 17.89
N ALA A 95 2.29 0.29 17.42
CA ALA A 95 2.83 1.58 16.97
C ALA A 95 2.13 2.14 15.71
N ASP A 96 1.64 1.26 14.81
CA ASP A 96 0.85 1.72 13.67
C ASP A 96 -0.54 2.21 14.13
N PHE A 97 -1.09 1.59 15.18
CA PHE A 97 -2.44 1.87 15.66
C PHE A 97 -2.61 3.32 16.11
N GLU A 98 -1.65 3.91 16.83
CA GLU A 98 -1.80 5.28 17.31
C GLU A 98 -1.91 6.30 16.16
N TYR A 99 -1.02 6.18 15.17
CA TYR A 99 -1.04 7.02 13.97
C TYR A 99 -2.34 6.82 13.18
N GLU A 100 -2.71 5.57 12.94
CA GLU A 100 -3.91 5.23 12.16
C GLU A 100 -5.21 5.63 12.88
N TYR A 101 -5.25 5.50 14.20
CA TYR A 101 -6.39 5.91 15.03
C TYR A 101 -6.62 7.43 14.94
N GLN A 102 -5.55 8.23 15.06
CA GLN A 102 -5.63 9.68 14.89
C GLN A 102 -6.11 10.03 13.47
N MET A 103 -5.52 9.41 12.44
CA MET A 103 -5.90 9.66 11.06
C MET A 103 -7.36 9.29 10.77
N ALA A 104 -7.85 8.16 11.29
CA ALA A 104 -9.25 7.77 11.14
C ALA A 104 -10.19 8.77 11.82
N GLY A 105 -9.87 9.22 13.03
CA GLY A 105 -10.66 10.23 13.73
C GLY A 105 -10.70 11.58 12.99
N MET A 106 -9.59 12.01 12.39
CA MET A 106 -9.55 13.22 11.55
C MET A 106 -10.35 13.06 10.27
N ASN A 107 -10.19 11.93 9.58
CA ASN A 107 -10.93 11.62 8.35
C ASN A 107 -12.45 11.58 8.59
N GLN A 108 -12.89 11.02 9.71
CA GLN A 108 -14.30 10.98 10.08
C GLN A 108 -14.88 12.38 10.30
N GLN A 109 -14.10 13.32 10.85
CA GLN A 109 -14.53 14.72 10.98
C GLN A 109 -14.65 15.42 9.63
N LEU A 110 -13.81 15.06 8.64
CA LEU A 110 -13.87 15.61 7.29
C LEU A 110 -15.07 15.06 6.50
N ASN A 111 -15.33 13.75 6.57
CA ASN A 111 -16.50 13.12 5.97
C ASN A 111 -16.87 11.84 6.74
N ASN A 112 -17.99 11.90 7.45
CA ASN A 112 -18.51 10.81 8.28
C ASN A 112 -19.32 9.75 7.51
N ARG A 113 -19.43 9.86 6.18
CA ARG A 113 -20.09 8.85 5.31
C ARG A 113 -19.14 7.76 4.85
N ILE A 114 -17.83 7.94 5.06
CA ILE A 114 -16.79 7.01 4.63
C ILE A 114 -16.19 6.38 5.89
N GLU A 115 -16.35 5.07 6.01
CA GLU A 115 -15.87 4.30 7.17
C GLU A 115 -14.43 3.85 6.97
N THR A 116 -13.61 3.87 8.03
CA THR A 116 -12.27 3.29 8.00
C THR A 116 -12.28 1.90 8.63
N VAL A 117 -11.88 0.89 7.86
CA VAL A 117 -11.79 -0.51 8.29
C VAL A 117 -10.33 -0.93 8.41
N PHE A 118 -9.95 -1.35 9.62
CA PHE A 118 -8.62 -1.87 9.90
C PHE A 118 -8.56 -3.39 9.79
N LEU A 119 -7.61 -3.89 9.00
CA LEU A 119 -7.27 -5.30 8.91
C LEU A 119 -5.93 -5.54 9.59
N MET A 120 -5.93 -6.36 10.63
CA MET A 120 -4.70 -6.86 11.23
C MET A 120 -3.97 -7.72 10.21
N ALA A 121 -2.73 -7.38 9.87
CA ALA A 121 -1.90 -8.18 8.97
C ALA A 121 -1.66 -9.58 9.56
N ASP A 122 -1.52 -10.59 8.69
CA ASP A 122 -1.08 -11.93 9.08
C ASP A 122 0.19 -11.84 9.94
N VAL A 123 0.24 -12.60 11.04
CA VAL A 123 1.34 -12.59 12.01
C VAL A 123 2.70 -12.79 11.34
N ALA A 124 2.77 -13.66 10.32
CA ALA A 124 4.01 -13.90 9.56
C ALA A 124 4.45 -12.71 8.71
N LEU A 125 3.55 -11.78 8.40
CA LEU A 125 3.78 -10.61 7.55
C LEU A 125 3.86 -9.29 8.31
N GLN A 126 3.43 -9.25 9.58
CA GLN A 126 3.45 -8.06 10.44
C GLN A 126 4.82 -7.33 10.46
N PRO A 127 5.98 -8.02 10.52
CA PRO A 127 7.28 -7.31 10.55
C PRO A 127 7.63 -6.60 9.24
N ILE A 128 6.93 -6.87 8.14
CA ILE A 128 7.30 -6.39 6.81
C ILE A 128 6.91 -4.92 6.67
N ALA A 129 7.91 -4.08 6.42
CA ALA A 129 7.76 -2.68 6.07
C ALA A 129 8.58 -2.38 4.82
N SER A 130 8.02 -1.68 3.82
CA SER A 130 8.79 -1.33 2.61
C SER A 130 10.06 -0.55 2.92
N ARG A 131 10.05 0.30 3.97
CA ARG A 131 11.25 0.98 4.46
C ARG A 131 12.36 -0.01 4.85
N LEU A 132 12.02 -1.04 5.62
CA LEU A 132 12.98 -2.07 6.06
C LEU A 132 13.42 -2.95 4.90
N VAL A 133 12.51 -3.29 3.97
CA VAL A 133 12.86 -4.02 2.74
C VAL A 133 13.91 -3.27 1.94
N LYS A 134 13.70 -1.96 1.71
CA LYS A 134 14.67 -1.11 1.03
C LYS A 134 15.99 -1.03 1.79
N GLU A 135 15.95 -0.88 3.10
CA GLU A 135 17.14 -0.83 3.95
C GLU A 135 17.97 -2.11 3.84
N ILE A 136 17.36 -3.28 3.99
CA ILE A 136 18.01 -4.59 3.82
C ILE A 136 18.64 -4.70 2.44
N ALA A 137 17.91 -4.35 1.38
CA ALA A 137 18.41 -4.42 0.00
C ALA A 137 19.60 -3.46 -0.23
N MET A 138 19.55 -2.24 0.32
CA MET A 138 20.64 -1.25 0.20
C MET A 138 21.95 -1.72 0.85
N TYR A 139 21.87 -2.53 1.90
CA TYR A 139 23.03 -3.18 2.52
C TYR A 139 23.31 -4.58 1.96
N GLY A 140 22.58 -4.97 0.90
CA GLY A 140 22.70 -6.22 0.14
C GLY A 140 22.35 -7.50 0.91
N GLY A 141 21.40 -7.39 1.84
CA GLY A 141 20.67 -8.55 2.36
C GLY A 141 19.60 -9.03 1.37
N ALA A 142 19.22 -10.31 1.48
CA ALA A 142 18.19 -10.92 0.64
C ALA A 142 16.78 -10.47 1.07
N ILE A 143 15.90 -10.21 0.10
CA ILE A 143 14.55 -9.68 0.35
C ILE A 143 13.41 -10.54 -0.20
N GLY A 144 13.68 -11.64 -0.91
CA GLY A 144 12.66 -12.50 -1.52
C GLY A 144 11.61 -13.08 -0.56
N ARG A 145 11.90 -13.11 0.74
CA ARG A 145 10.93 -13.47 1.79
C ARG A 145 9.87 -12.39 2.05
N PHE A 146 10.12 -11.15 1.64
CA PHE A 146 9.29 -9.99 1.99
C PHE A 146 8.50 -9.44 0.79
N VAL A 147 8.95 -9.73 -0.43
CA VAL A 147 8.36 -9.26 -1.68
C VAL A 147 8.15 -10.40 -2.67
N MET A 148 7.45 -10.10 -3.78
CA MET A 148 7.27 -11.05 -4.88
C MET A 148 8.55 -11.12 -5.74
N PRO A 149 8.80 -12.24 -6.46
CA PRO A 149 10.05 -12.44 -7.20
C PRO A 149 10.40 -11.30 -8.17
N GLU A 150 9.43 -10.82 -8.95
CA GLU A 150 9.64 -9.70 -9.89
C GLU A 150 10.00 -8.40 -9.17
N VAL A 151 9.38 -8.14 -8.01
CA VAL A 151 9.71 -6.98 -7.17
C VAL A 151 11.11 -7.10 -6.57
N GLU A 152 11.56 -8.30 -6.20
CA GLU A 152 12.94 -8.51 -5.75
C GLU A 152 13.96 -8.20 -6.85
N VAL A 153 13.68 -8.60 -8.09
CA VAL A 153 14.51 -8.27 -9.25
C VAL A 153 14.57 -6.75 -9.45
N GLU A 154 13.43 -6.07 -9.43
CA GLU A 154 13.33 -4.60 -9.59
C GLU A 154 14.12 -3.84 -8.51
N VAL A 155 13.95 -4.22 -7.24
CA VAL A 155 14.67 -3.59 -6.13
C VAL A 155 16.17 -3.86 -6.23
N THR A 156 16.57 -5.09 -6.57
CA THR A 156 17.99 -5.43 -6.71
C THR A 156 18.64 -4.64 -7.86
N ALA A 157 17.93 -4.49 -8.99
CA ALA A 157 18.39 -3.67 -10.10
C ALA A 157 18.50 -2.19 -9.72
N ARG A 158 17.51 -1.65 -8.99
CA ARG A 158 17.54 -0.27 -8.48
C ARG A 158 18.71 -0.03 -7.54
N VAL A 159 18.98 -0.95 -6.60
CA VAL A 159 20.13 -0.87 -5.67
C VAL A 159 21.46 -0.82 -6.43
N LYS A 160 21.61 -1.61 -7.50
CA LYS A 160 22.82 -1.56 -8.34
C LYS A 160 23.01 -0.22 -9.03
N GLN A 161 21.93 0.45 -9.43
CA GLN A 161 21.98 1.77 -10.08
C GLN A 161 22.34 2.89 -9.09
N ILE A 162 21.75 2.89 -7.89
CA ILE A 162 21.95 3.94 -6.87
C ILE A 162 23.23 3.74 -6.03
N GLY A 163 23.84 2.56 -6.11
CA GLY A 163 25.00 2.19 -5.32
C GLY A 163 24.62 1.53 -4.00
N ARG A 164 25.27 0.40 -3.70
CA ARG A 164 25.14 -0.28 -2.41
C ARG A 164 25.74 0.60 -1.31
N LYS A 165 25.14 0.59 -0.11
CA LYS A 165 25.73 1.25 1.06
C LYS A 165 26.69 0.28 1.77
N GLY A 166 27.79 0.82 2.28
CA GLY A 166 28.79 0.06 3.03
C GLY A 166 29.67 -0.86 2.16
N SER A 167 29.70 -0.63 0.84
CA SER A 167 30.63 -1.24 -0.10
C SER A 167 31.76 -0.30 -0.46
#